data_AF-A0A3P9PZW8-F1
#
_entry.id   AF-A0A3P9PZW8-F1
#
_cell.length_a   1.000
_cell.length_b   1.000
_cell.length_c   1.000
_cell.angle_alpha   90.00
_cell.angle_beta   90.00
_cell.angle_gamma   90.00
#
_symmetry.space_group_name_H-M   'P 1'
#
loop_
_entity.id
_entity.type
_entity.pdbx_description
1 polymer ?
#
loop_
_entity_poly.entity_id
_entity_poly.type
_entity_poly.pdbx_seq_one_letter_code
_entity_poly.pdbx_strand_id
1 'polypeptide(L)'
;VFLFCSQNENRRKSNKNLELHTSPAYIYYLKKSSRGYIMMSLLNRFKTAFGLLLWIVCWADLFYTFYELQEGQSPPPIYFITPLVLGITMLLATFLIQYERLHGVQSSGVLFIFWFLSVLCAIVPFRSKILKASSQVRLRFTSFYFYFGLILLELILCCLNEKPPLFSNVVTDPNPCPETTAGFLSTVTFWWFTSLAIKGYKMPLEAKDLWSLNQRDSSKTMVPKLLKEWEKEQTKVKRYEFKSCGAKGPLSGS
;
A
#
# COMPACT_ATOMS: atom_id res chain seq x y z
N VAL A 1 -8.48 20.77 -29.50
CA VAL A 1 -7.39 19.79 -29.29
C VAL A 1 -6.24 20.38 -28.46
N PHE A 2 -5.73 21.59 -28.75
CA PHE A 2 -4.65 22.22 -27.97
C PHE A 2 -4.99 22.57 -26.51
N LEU A 3 -6.24 22.96 -26.19
CA LEU A 3 -6.66 23.23 -24.80
C LEU A 3 -6.82 21.95 -23.95
N PHE A 4 -7.18 20.82 -24.58
CA PHE A 4 -7.24 19.51 -23.90
C PHE A 4 -5.85 18.91 -23.67
N CYS A 5 -4.87 19.27 -24.50
CA CYS A 5 -3.48 18.86 -24.33
C CYS A 5 -2.80 19.61 -23.18
N SER A 6 -3.06 20.92 -23.05
CA SER A 6 -2.50 21.76 -21.96
C SER A 6 -3.06 21.40 -20.56
N GLN A 7 -4.34 21.04 -20.46
CA GLN A 7 -4.95 20.51 -19.21
C GLN A 7 -4.37 19.15 -18.80
N ASN A 8 -3.97 18.31 -19.75
CA ASN A 8 -3.39 16.99 -19.47
C ASN A 8 -1.91 17.05 -19.05
N GLU A 9 -1.16 18.05 -19.53
CA GLU A 9 0.25 18.22 -19.17
C GLU A 9 0.41 18.78 -17.74
N ASN A 10 -0.49 19.67 -17.30
CA ASN A 10 -0.52 20.15 -15.91
C ASN A 10 -0.98 19.07 -14.92
N ARG A 11 -1.91 18.17 -15.28
CA ARG A 11 -2.24 17.00 -14.41
C ARG A 11 -1.09 15.99 -14.32
N ARG A 12 -0.29 15.80 -15.38
CA ARG A 12 0.89 14.92 -15.35
C ARG A 12 2.03 15.48 -14.49
N LYS A 13 2.26 16.80 -14.47
CA LYS A 13 3.24 17.44 -13.56
C LYS A 13 2.78 17.44 -12.09
N SER A 14 1.48 17.53 -11.84
CA SER A 14 0.93 17.41 -10.47
C SER A 14 1.04 15.98 -9.92
N ASN A 15 0.98 14.95 -10.77
CA ASN A 15 1.07 13.55 -10.32
C ASN A 15 2.52 13.07 -10.10
N LYS A 16 3.50 13.58 -10.84
CA LYS A 16 4.92 13.20 -10.66
C LYS A 16 5.56 13.77 -9.40
N ASN A 17 5.03 14.86 -8.84
CA ASN A 17 5.43 15.38 -7.53
C ASN A 17 4.70 14.69 -6.36
N LEU A 18 3.71 13.83 -6.64
CA LEU A 18 2.93 13.15 -5.62
C LEU A 18 3.53 11.79 -5.22
N GLU A 19 4.37 11.18 -6.05
CA GLU A 19 4.91 9.84 -5.77
C GLU A 19 6.13 9.82 -4.84
N LEU A 20 6.81 10.96 -4.62
CA LEU A 20 7.96 11.04 -3.71
C LEU A 20 7.62 11.60 -2.30
N HIS A 21 6.44 12.20 -2.14
CA HIS A 21 5.96 12.75 -0.85
C HIS A 21 4.92 11.85 -0.14
N THR A 22 4.68 10.64 -0.63
CA THR A 22 3.67 9.72 -0.09
C THR A 22 4.02 9.15 1.28
N SER A 23 5.29 9.15 1.71
CA SER A 23 5.65 8.56 3.01
C SER A 23 5.12 9.37 4.22
N PRO A 24 5.36 10.70 4.35
CA PRO A 24 4.84 11.46 5.49
C PRO A 24 3.32 11.66 5.44
N ALA A 25 2.76 11.82 4.23
CA ALA A 25 1.32 12.01 4.05
C ALA A 25 0.52 10.73 4.35
N TYR A 26 1.04 9.55 3.98
CA TYR A 26 0.46 8.26 4.34
C TYR A 26 0.52 8.02 5.85
N ILE A 27 1.66 8.30 6.49
CA ILE A 27 1.82 8.22 7.95
C ILE A 27 0.90 9.22 8.68
N TYR A 28 0.74 10.44 8.15
CA TYR A 28 -0.18 11.45 8.71
C TYR A 28 -1.65 11.07 8.54
N TYR A 29 -2.01 10.49 7.39
CA TYR A 29 -3.34 9.93 7.13
C TYR A 29 -3.66 8.74 8.07
N LEU A 30 -2.68 7.84 8.26
CA LEU A 30 -2.74 6.72 9.21
C LEU A 30 -2.90 7.19 10.66
N LYS A 31 -2.16 8.23 11.06
CA LYS A 31 -2.23 8.81 12.40
C LYS A 31 -3.59 9.47 12.70
N LYS A 32 -4.30 9.94 11.68
CA LYS A 32 -5.62 10.58 11.80
C LYS A 32 -6.78 9.59 11.81
N SER A 33 -6.58 8.38 11.28
CA SER A 33 -7.60 7.31 11.24
C SER A 33 -7.39 6.32 12.38
N SER A 34 -7.56 6.75 13.64
CA SER A 34 -7.57 5.83 14.78
C SER A 34 -8.90 5.05 14.83
N ARG A 35 -9.08 4.10 13.91
CA ARG A 35 -10.02 2.99 14.13
C ARG A 35 -9.30 2.03 15.07
N GLY A 36 -9.90 1.77 16.23
CA GLY A 36 -9.26 1.08 17.35
C GLY A 36 -8.64 -0.28 17.02
N TYR A 37 -7.91 -0.80 18.01
CA TYR A 37 -7.17 -2.07 18.01
C TYR A 37 -7.93 -3.21 17.30
N ILE A 38 -7.38 -3.73 16.20
CA ILE A 38 -7.94 -4.91 15.52
C ILE A 38 -7.43 -6.18 16.23
N MET A 39 -8.35 -7.04 16.67
CA MET A 39 -8.00 -8.36 17.20
C MET A 39 -7.28 -9.23 16.16
N MET A 40 -6.29 -9.99 16.61
CA MET A 40 -5.37 -10.78 15.79
C MET A 40 -6.10 -11.78 14.87
N SER A 41 -6.21 -11.45 13.59
CA SER A 41 -6.53 -12.44 12.55
C SER A 41 -5.38 -13.44 12.44
N LEU A 42 -5.71 -14.72 12.23
CA LEU A 42 -4.74 -15.81 12.08
C LEU A 42 -3.71 -15.51 10.96
N LEU A 43 -4.15 -14.81 9.91
CA LEU A 43 -3.30 -14.34 8.79
C LEU A 43 -2.20 -13.36 9.25
N ASN A 44 -2.51 -12.45 10.16
CA ASN A 44 -1.52 -11.51 10.71
C ASN A 44 -0.51 -12.23 11.61
N ARG A 45 -0.95 -13.27 12.33
CA ARG A 45 -0.06 -14.15 13.10
C ARG A 45 0.90 -14.90 12.17
N PHE A 46 0.41 -15.41 11.04
CA PHE A 46 1.26 -16.06 10.05
C PHE A 46 2.25 -15.08 9.40
N LYS A 47 1.81 -13.89 8.94
CA LYS A 47 2.71 -12.85 8.41
C LYS A 47 3.83 -12.48 9.39
N THR A 48 3.50 -12.33 10.67
CA THR A 48 4.52 -12.03 11.68
C THR A 48 5.49 -13.21 11.88
N ALA A 49 4.98 -14.45 11.87
CA ALA A 49 5.81 -15.64 12.03
C ALA A 49 6.75 -15.88 10.83
N PHE A 50 6.24 -15.73 9.60
CA PHE A 50 7.04 -15.86 8.39
C PHE A 50 8.07 -14.72 8.25
N GLY A 51 7.71 -13.49 8.61
CA GLY A 51 8.64 -12.36 8.65
C GLY A 51 9.77 -12.55 9.67
N LEU A 52 9.47 -13.09 10.85
CA LEU A 52 10.48 -13.46 11.84
C LEU A 52 11.37 -14.61 11.36
N LEU A 53 10.80 -15.62 10.70
CA LEU A 53 11.54 -16.74 10.13
C LEU A 53 12.51 -16.25 9.04
N LEU A 54 12.06 -15.37 8.15
CA LEU A 54 12.90 -14.72 7.13
C LEU A 54 14.07 -13.96 7.75
N TRP A 55 13.80 -13.24 8.84
CA TRP A 55 14.84 -12.54 9.59
C TRP A 55 15.87 -13.52 10.15
N ILE A 56 15.45 -14.59 10.82
CA ILE A 56 16.36 -15.63 11.35
C ILE A 56 17.21 -16.25 10.24
N VAL A 57 16.62 -16.55 9.09
CA VAL A 57 17.36 -17.11 7.92
C VAL A 57 18.43 -16.13 7.42
N CYS A 58 18.11 -14.82 7.30
CA CYS A 58 19.08 -13.80 6.92
C CYS A 58 20.25 -13.71 7.92
N TRP A 59 19.96 -13.78 9.23
CA TRP A 59 21.00 -13.75 10.26
C TRP A 59 21.85 -15.01 10.26
N ALA A 60 21.26 -16.18 10.03
CA ALA A 60 21.99 -17.44 9.91
C ALA A 60 22.96 -17.42 8.71
N ASP A 61 22.53 -16.94 7.55
CA ASP A 61 23.39 -16.82 6.36
C ASP A 61 24.54 -15.81 6.57
N LEU A 62 24.28 -14.69 7.27
CA LEU A 62 25.32 -13.73 7.64
C LEU A 62 26.35 -14.35 8.59
N PHE A 63 25.89 -15.04 9.63
CA PHE A 63 26.75 -15.68 10.62
C PHE A 63 27.56 -16.83 10.01
N TYR A 64 26.97 -17.60 9.09
CA TYR A 64 27.67 -18.64 8.33
C TYR A 64 28.80 -18.03 7.48
N THR A 65 28.55 -16.91 6.81
CA THR A 65 29.57 -16.19 6.03
C THR A 65 30.69 -15.65 6.91
N PHE A 66 30.37 -15.19 8.12
CA PHE A 66 31.35 -14.72 9.10
C PHE A 66 32.20 -15.86 9.66
N TYR A 67 31.59 -17.01 9.95
CA TYR A 67 32.31 -18.22 10.38
C TYR A 67 33.31 -18.68 9.30
N GLU A 68 32.90 -18.68 8.04
CA GLU A 68 33.77 -19.07 6.92
C GLU A 68 34.93 -18.07 6.70
N LEU A 69 34.72 -16.79 7.01
CA LEU A 69 35.78 -15.78 7.03
C LEU A 69 36.78 -16.03 8.17
N GLN A 70 36.31 -16.49 9.33
CA GLN A 70 37.15 -16.82 10.48
C GLN A 70 38.01 -18.08 10.24
N GLU A 71 37.52 -19.06 9.48
CA GLU A 71 38.31 -20.23 9.05
C GLU A 71 39.31 -19.92 7.92
N GLY A 72 39.45 -18.66 7.49
CA GLY A 72 40.51 -18.22 6.58
C GLY A 72 40.21 -18.42 5.09
N GLN A 73 38.99 -18.82 4.72
CA GLN A 73 38.50 -18.61 3.36
C GLN A 73 38.27 -17.10 3.20
N SER A 74 38.77 -16.49 2.12
CA SER A 74 38.49 -15.08 1.81
C SER A 74 37.33 -15.00 0.82
N PRO A 75 36.05 -15.12 1.25
CA PRO A 75 34.93 -14.96 0.34
C PRO A 75 34.93 -13.52 -0.21
N PRO A 76 34.59 -13.33 -1.50
CA PRO A 76 34.54 -12.01 -2.07
C PRO A 76 33.52 -11.13 -1.32
N PRO A 77 33.78 -9.82 -1.18
CA PRO A 77 33.03 -8.91 -0.28
C PRO A 77 31.53 -8.82 -0.57
N ILE A 78 31.11 -9.20 -1.77
CA ILE A 78 29.70 -9.24 -2.20
C ILE A 78 28.84 -10.16 -1.32
N TYR A 79 29.43 -11.24 -0.78
CA TYR A 79 28.72 -12.17 0.12
C TYR A 79 28.47 -11.59 1.51
N PHE A 80 29.13 -10.50 1.89
CA PHE A 80 28.88 -9.79 3.14
C PHE A 80 27.85 -8.68 2.97
N ILE A 81 27.97 -7.90 1.89
CA ILE A 81 27.08 -6.75 1.64
C ILE A 81 25.65 -7.20 1.35
N THR A 82 25.46 -8.28 0.60
CA THR A 82 24.13 -8.78 0.21
C THR A 82 23.25 -9.17 1.42
N PRO A 83 23.66 -10.09 2.31
CA PRO A 83 22.84 -10.45 3.48
C PRO A 83 22.66 -9.30 4.46
N LEU A 84 23.59 -8.35 4.53
CA LEU A 84 23.47 -7.17 5.39
C LEU A 84 22.36 -6.23 4.90
N VAL A 85 22.35 -5.91 3.60
CA VAL A 85 21.27 -5.11 3.01
C VAL A 85 19.93 -5.82 3.16
N LEU A 86 19.88 -7.12 2.89
CA LEU A 86 18.67 -7.93 3.09
C LEU A 86 18.20 -7.92 4.55
N GLY A 87 19.12 -8.08 5.51
CA GLY A 87 18.82 -8.02 6.94
C GLY A 87 18.23 -6.68 7.38
N ILE A 88 18.78 -5.56 6.89
CA ILE A 88 18.23 -4.22 7.14
C ILE A 88 16.82 -4.09 6.54
N THR A 89 16.62 -4.51 5.29
CA THR A 89 15.30 -4.44 4.64
C THR A 89 14.26 -5.32 5.34
N MET A 90 14.65 -6.50 5.84
CA MET A 90 13.77 -7.40 6.59
C MET A 90 13.43 -6.86 7.98
N LEU A 91 14.36 -6.20 8.65
CA LEU A 91 14.09 -5.50 9.90
C LEU A 91 13.09 -4.36 9.69
N LEU A 92 13.24 -3.59 8.62
CA LEU A 92 12.28 -2.55 8.25
C LEU A 92 10.90 -3.14 7.93
N ALA A 93 10.84 -4.24 7.18
CA ALA A 93 9.61 -4.94 6.83
C ALA A 93 8.88 -5.48 8.08
N THR A 94 9.60 -6.13 9.00
CA THR A 94 9.02 -6.60 10.27
C THR A 94 8.56 -5.45 11.15
N PHE A 95 9.29 -4.33 11.18
CA PHE A 95 8.84 -3.12 11.87
C PHE A 95 7.55 -2.55 11.25
N LEU A 96 7.46 -2.49 9.92
CA LEU A 96 6.24 -2.08 9.19
C LEU A 96 5.05 -2.99 9.52
N ILE A 97 5.26 -4.32 9.56
CA ILE A 97 4.23 -5.28 9.95
C ILE A 97 3.73 -5.00 11.38
N GLN A 98 4.64 -4.73 12.32
CA GLN A 98 4.25 -4.40 13.69
C GLN A 98 3.61 -3.01 13.81
N TYR A 99 4.03 -2.04 13.00
CA TYR A 99 3.47 -0.71 12.95
C TYR A 99 2.02 -0.73 12.44
N GLU A 100 1.76 -1.47 11.37
CA GLU A 100 0.41 -1.69 10.84
C GLU A 100 -0.48 -2.44 11.83
N ARG A 101 0.10 -3.40 12.57
CA ARG A 101 -0.58 -4.11 13.66
C ARG A 101 -1.00 -3.17 14.79
N LEU A 102 -0.12 -2.25 15.21
CA LEU A 102 -0.43 -1.29 16.27
C LEU A 102 -1.51 -0.29 15.85
N HIS A 103 -1.56 0.08 14.57
CA HIS A 103 -2.52 1.04 14.03
C HIS A 103 -3.79 0.41 13.46
N GLY A 104 -3.93 -0.92 13.48
CA GLY A 104 -5.14 -1.61 13.01
C GLY A 104 -5.46 -1.33 11.54
N VAL A 105 -4.44 -1.19 10.71
CA VAL A 105 -4.62 -0.91 9.27
C VAL A 105 -4.55 -2.23 8.52
N GLN A 106 -5.65 -2.55 7.82
CA GLN A 106 -5.75 -3.74 6.98
C GLN A 106 -4.67 -3.68 5.89
N SER A 107 -3.91 -4.78 5.74
CA SER A 107 -2.71 -4.96 4.89
C SER A 107 -2.39 -3.78 3.99
N SER A 108 -1.34 -3.00 4.32
CA SER A 108 -0.99 -1.85 3.50
C SER A 108 -0.55 -2.26 2.09
N GLY A 109 -0.87 -1.42 1.11
CA GLY A 109 -0.28 -1.53 -0.22
C GLY A 109 1.24 -1.37 -0.22
N VAL A 110 1.81 -0.73 0.81
CA VAL A 110 3.26 -0.53 0.94
C VAL A 110 3.98 -1.86 1.15
N LEU A 111 3.49 -2.70 2.05
CA LEU A 111 4.03 -4.06 2.25
C LEU A 111 3.90 -4.91 0.98
N PHE A 112 2.75 -4.84 0.30
CA PHE A 112 2.57 -5.56 -0.96
C PHE A 112 3.60 -5.15 -2.02
N ILE A 113 3.79 -3.84 -2.24
CA ILE A 113 4.78 -3.30 -3.19
C ILE A 113 6.21 -3.72 -2.79
N PHE A 114 6.51 -3.67 -1.50
CA PHE A 114 7.82 -4.08 -0.97
C PHE A 114 8.11 -5.56 -1.26
N TRP A 115 7.19 -6.47 -0.94
CA TRP A 115 7.37 -7.90 -1.18
C TRP A 115 7.44 -8.22 -2.68
N PHE A 116 6.61 -7.56 -3.49
CA PHE A 116 6.63 -7.71 -4.94
C PHE A 116 7.99 -7.28 -5.54
N LEU A 117 8.51 -6.11 -5.14
CA LEU A 117 9.81 -5.62 -5.59
C LEU A 117 10.95 -6.54 -5.10
N SER A 118 10.83 -7.08 -3.89
CA SER A 118 11.80 -8.03 -3.33
C SER A 118 11.86 -9.34 -4.15
N VAL A 119 10.71 -9.87 -4.57
CA VAL A 119 10.64 -11.01 -5.50
C VAL A 119 11.31 -10.66 -6.83
N LEU A 120 10.97 -9.50 -7.42
CA LEU A 120 11.57 -9.06 -8.68
C LEU A 120 13.10 -8.95 -8.58
N CYS A 121 13.61 -8.42 -7.47
CA CYS A 121 15.05 -8.35 -7.22
C CYS A 121 15.68 -9.74 -7.05
N ALA A 122 14.98 -10.69 -6.41
CA ALA A 122 15.47 -12.06 -6.20
C ALA A 122 15.45 -12.93 -7.47
N ILE A 123 14.65 -12.58 -8.49
CA ILE A 123 14.63 -13.28 -9.79
C ILE A 123 15.98 -13.17 -10.52
N VAL A 124 16.66 -12.03 -10.42
CA VAL A 124 17.96 -11.78 -11.08
C VAL A 124 19.06 -12.78 -10.62
N PRO A 125 19.31 -12.97 -9.31
CA PRO A 125 20.24 -13.98 -8.83
C PRO A 125 19.74 -15.41 -9.08
N PHE A 126 18.42 -15.66 -9.02
CA PHE A 126 17.84 -16.98 -9.33
C PHE A 126 18.21 -17.44 -10.75
N ARG A 127 17.98 -16.58 -11.76
CA ARG A 127 18.30 -16.88 -13.16
C ARG A 127 19.81 -17.06 -13.38
N SER A 128 20.62 -16.25 -12.69
CA SER A 128 22.08 -16.31 -12.78
C SER A 128 22.67 -17.57 -12.14
N LYS A 129 22.07 -18.08 -11.07
CA LYS A 129 22.49 -19.29 -10.35
C LYS A 129 22.05 -20.58 -11.06
N ILE A 130 20.90 -20.59 -11.73
CA ILE A 130 20.45 -21.73 -12.54
C ILE A 130 21.33 -21.92 -13.79
N LEU A 131 21.71 -20.83 -14.44
CA LEU A 131 22.55 -20.89 -15.65
C LEU A 131 23.99 -21.33 -15.33
N LYS A 132 24.50 -20.97 -14.14
CA LYS A 132 25.76 -21.49 -13.61
C LYS A 132 25.50 -22.82 -12.89
N ALA A 133 25.27 -23.88 -13.67
CA ALA A 133 25.13 -25.26 -13.20
C ALA A 133 26.45 -25.79 -12.58
N SER A 134 26.91 -25.17 -11.50
CA SER A 134 28.20 -25.40 -10.88
C SER A 134 28.01 -25.97 -9.48
N SER A 135 28.65 -27.12 -9.29
CA SER A 135 28.85 -28.00 -8.13
C SER A 135 29.34 -27.32 -6.85
N GLN A 136 28.67 -26.27 -6.38
CA GLN A 136 28.98 -25.59 -5.12
C GLN A 136 28.00 -26.05 -4.04
N VAL A 137 28.56 -26.38 -2.87
CA VAL A 137 27.94 -26.75 -1.58
C VAL A 137 26.41 -26.77 -1.52
N ARG A 138 25.84 -27.98 -1.33
CA ARG A 138 24.40 -28.29 -1.24
C ARG A 138 23.61 -27.33 -0.33
N LEU A 139 24.23 -26.82 0.73
CA LEU A 139 23.59 -25.98 1.75
C LEU A 139 23.31 -24.54 1.26
N ARG A 140 24.22 -23.92 0.49
CA ARG A 140 24.06 -22.53 0.00
C ARG A 140 22.94 -22.40 -1.02
N PHE A 141 22.75 -23.43 -1.84
CA PHE A 141 21.60 -23.48 -2.76
C PHE A 141 20.30 -23.62 -1.98
N THR A 142 20.24 -24.53 -1.01
CA THR A 142 19.04 -24.76 -0.19
C THR A 142 18.59 -23.50 0.55
N SER A 143 19.49 -22.75 1.19
CA SER A 143 19.14 -21.49 1.87
C SER A 143 18.52 -20.47 0.92
N PHE A 144 19.07 -20.32 -0.30
CA PHE A 144 18.55 -19.37 -1.29
C PHE A 144 17.13 -19.74 -1.78
N TYR A 145 16.88 -21.01 -2.09
CA TYR A 145 15.54 -21.47 -2.50
C TYR A 145 14.53 -21.37 -1.35
N PHE A 146 14.96 -21.68 -0.12
CA PHE A 146 14.12 -21.56 1.05
C PHE A 146 13.73 -20.10 1.31
N TYR A 147 14.70 -19.18 1.26
CA TYR A 147 14.46 -17.74 1.38
C TYR A 147 13.54 -17.20 0.28
N PHE A 148 13.77 -17.57 -0.98
CA PHE A 148 12.90 -17.19 -2.10
C PHE A 148 11.47 -17.71 -1.93
N GLY A 149 11.32 -18.97 -1.49
CA GLY A 149 10.01 -19.57 -1.20
C GLY A 149 9.27 -18.84 -0.08
N LEU A 150 9.98 -18.46 0.99
CA LEU A 150 9.40 -17.69 2.09
C LEU A 150 8.94 -16.29 1.66
N ILE A 151 9.70 -15.58 0.81
CA ILE A 151 9.27 -14.29 0.24
C ILE A 151 8.02 -14.47 -0.61
N LEU A 152 7.97 -15.50 -1.48
CA LEU A 152 6.79 -15.77 -2.29
C LEU A 152 5.57 -16.08 -1.41
N LEU A 153 5.76 -16.83 -0.33
CA LEU A 153 4.70 -17.13 0.61
C LEU A 153 4.19 -15.87 1.31
N GLU A 154 5.07 -14.95 1.71
CA GLU A 154 4.68 -13.64 2.26
C GLU A 154 3.92 -12.78 1.26
N LEU A 155 4.37 -12.77 -0.01
CA LEU A 155 3.64 -12.10 -1.07
C LEU A 155 2.23 -12.68 -1.20
N ILE A 156 2.09 -14.01 -1.25
CA ILE A 156 0.79 -14.69 -1.30
C ILE A 156 -0.05 -14.37 -0.06
N LEU A 157 0.54 -14.38 1.14
CA LEU A 157 -0.16 -14.03 2.38
C LEU A 157 -0.62 -12.58 2.37
N CYS A 158 0.15 -11.65 1.79
CA CYS A 158 -0.28 -10.27 1.55
C CYS A 158 -1.39 -10.19 0.49
N CYS A 159 -1.42 -11.13 -0.45
CA CYS A 159 -2.49 -11.21 -1.44
C CYS A 159 -3.81 -11.75 -0.88
N LEU A 160 -3.73 -12.68 0.07
CA LEU A 160 -4.91 -13.30 0.65
C LEU A 160 -5.69 -12.26 1.46
N ASN A 161 -6.98 -12.12 1.12
CA ASN A 161 -7.90 -11.21 1.79
C ASN A 161 -7.92 -11.52 3.30
N GLU A 162 -7.38 -10.61 4.10
CA GLU A 162 -7.64 -10.59 5.53
C GLU A 162 -9.13 -10.33 5.71
N LYS A 163 -9.85 -11.37 6.18
CA LYS A 163 -11.24 -11.23 6.58
C LYS A 163 -11.32 -10.07 7.58
N PRO A 164 -12.25 -9.12 7.40
CA PRO A 164 -12.46 -8.07 8.37
C PRO A 164 -12.76 -8.68 9.74
N PRO A 165 -12.40 -8.00 10.85
CA PRO A 165 -12.81 -8.44 12.17
C PRO A 165 -14.33 -8.60 12.19
N LEU A 166 -14.81 -9.68 12.83
CA LEU A 166 -16.23 -10.04 13.00
C LEU A 166 -17.11 -8.92 13.60
N PHE A 167 -16.50 -7.83 14.07
CA PHE A 167 -17.15 -6.68 14.68
C PHE A 167 -16.67 -5.38 14.03
N SER A 168 -16.91 -5.19 12.72
CA SER A 168 -17.07 -3.83 12.22
C SER A 168 -18.41 -3.32 12.77
N ASN A 169 -18.39 -2.20 13.49
CA ASN A 169 -19.61 -1.53 13.97
C ASN A 169 -20.71 -1.65 12.92
N VAL A 170 -21.77 -2.35 13.32
CA VAL A 170 -22.96 -2.65 12.56
C VAL A 170 -23.37 -1.41 11.79
N VAL A 171 -23.07 -1.40 10.48
CA VAL A 171 -23.82 -0.56 9.57
C VAL A 171 -25.18 -1.24 9.50
N THR A 172 -26.19 -0.58 10.05
CA THR A 172 -27.59 -1.00 10.06
C THR A 172 -28.22 -0.94 8.66
N ASP A 173 -27.43 -1.19 7.62
CA ASP A 173 -27.89 -1.30 6.24
C ASP A 173 -27.99 -2.79 5.89
N PRO A 174 -29.08 -3.23 5.24
CA PRO A 174 -29.29 -4.63 4.91
C PRO A 174 -28.26 -5.21 3.92
N ASN A 175 -27.51 -4.38 3.18
CA ASN A 175 -26.49 -4.81 2.21
C ASN A 175 -25.38 -3.75 1.98
N PRO A 176 -24.37 -3.61 2.87
CA PRO A 176 -23.30 -2.62 2.72
C PRO A 176 -22.35 -2.93 1.55
N CYS A 177 -21.79 -1.89 0.92
CA CYS A 177 -20.81 -2.04 -0.15
C CYS A 177 -19.53 -2.76 0.33
N PRO A 178 -19.13 -3.89 -0.29
CA PRO A 178 -17.96 -4.64 0.14
C PRO A 178 -16.65 -3.92 -0.13
N GLU A 179 -16.63 -2.86 -0.94
CA GLU A 179 -15.45 -2.01 -1.19
C GLU A 179 -14.86 -1.46 0.11
N THR A 180 -15.69 -1.07 1.09
CA THR A 180 -15.20 -0.50 2.37
C THR A 180 -14.52 -1.52 3.27
N THR A 181 -14.71 -2.79 2.96
CA THR A 181 -14.30 -3.93 3.80
C THR A 181 -13.32 -4.85 3.04
N ALA A 182 -13.16 -4.63 1.73
CA ALA A 182 -12.27 -5.36 0.86
C ALA A 182 -10.80 -5.05 1.21
N GLY A 183 -9.95 -6.08 1.19
CA GLY A 183 -8.51 -5.88 1.35
C GLY A 183 -7.91 -5.05 0.22
N PHE A 184 -6.67 -4.59 0.40
CA PHE A 184 -5.96 -3.77 -0.58
C PHE A 184 -5.97 -4.37 -1.99
N LEU A 185 -5.62 -5.66 -2.12
CA LEU A 185 -5.62 -6.31 -3.43
C LEU A 185 -7.01 -6.40 -4.04
N SER A 186 -8.02 -6.79 -3.27
CA SER A 186 -9.39 -6.85 -3.76
C SER A 186 -9.88 -5.49 -4.24
N THR A 187 -9.42 -4.40 -3.60
CA THR A 187 -9.69 -3.02 -4.03
C THR A 187 -8.98 -2.70 -5.35
N VAL A 188 -7.70 -3.06 -5.48
CA VAL A 188 -6.90 -2.82 -6.71
C VAL A 188 -7.39 -3.65 -7.90
N THR A 189 -7.72 -4.92 -7.68
CA THR A 189 -8.17 -5.85 -8.73
C THR A 189 -9.67 -5.78 -8.97
N PHE A 190 -10.39 -4.89 -8.27
CA PHE A 190 -11.85 -4.81 -8.25
C PHE A 190 -12.54 -6.16 -8.02
N TRP A 191 -11.87 -7.09 -7.33
CA TRP A 191 -12.37 -8.45 -7.13
C TRP A 191 -13.67 -8.50 -6.33
N TRP A 192 -13.91 -7.50 -5.48
CA TRP A 192 -15.16 -7.36 -4.73
C TRP A 192 -16.36 -7.14 -5.66
N PHE A 193 -16.17 -6.55 -6.84
CA PHE A 193 -17.21 -6.33 -7.85
C PHE A 193 -17.52 -7.59 -8.65
N THR A 194 -16.54 -8.48 -8.83
CA THR A 194 -16.65 -9.70 -9.64
C THR A 194 -17.86 -10.56 -9.22
N SER A 195 -18.15 -10.67 -7.92
CA SER A 195 -19.32 -11.42 -7.44
C SER A 195 -20.65 -10.84 -7.91
N LEU A 196 -20.78 -9.51 -7.97
CA LEU A 196 -21.98 -8.83 -8.47
C LEU A 196 -22.08 -8.94 -9.98
N ALA A 197 -20.95 -8.80 -10.70
CA ALA A 197 -20.89 -8.96 -12.15
C ALA A 197 -21.36 -10.36 -12.59
N ILE A 198 -20.92 -11.42 -11.89
CA ILE A 198 -21.37 -12.80 -12.15
C ILE A 198 -22.86 -12.98 -11.83
N LYS A 199 -23.35 -12.37 -10.75
CA LYS A 199 -24.79 -12.42 -10.40
C LYS A 199 -25.64 -11.77 -11.50
N GLY A 200 -25.18 -10.66 -12.08
CA GLY A 200 -25.86 -9.98 -13.19
C GLY A 200 -25.80 -10.69 -14.53
N TYR A 201 -24.78 -11.52 -14.72
CA TYR A 201 -24.75 -12.43 -15.86
C TYR A 201 -25.80 -13.55 -15.72
N LYS A 202 -26.06 -14.04 -14.51
CA LYS A 202 -26.99 -15.15 -14.27
C LYS A 202 -28.45 -14.72 -14.14
N MET A 203 -28.71 -13.54 -13.58
CA MET A 203 -30.06 -13.04 -13.29
C MET A 203 -30.12 -11.52 -13.50
N PRO A 204 -31.26 -10.96 -13.97
CA PRO A 204 -31.43 -9.51 -14.07
C PRO A 204 -31.37 -8.88 -12.67
N LEU A 205 -30.47 -7.92 -12.45
CA LEU A 205 -30.32 -7.24 -11.17
C LEU A 205 -31.52 -6.34 -10.88
N GLU A 206 -32.06 -6.46 -9.67
CA GLU A 206 -33.02 -5.50 -9.13
C GLU A 206 -32.35 -4.51 -8.16
N ALA A 207 -33.02 -3.38 -7.88
CA ALA A 207 -32.54 -2.36 -6.94
C ALA A 207 -32.21 -2.91 -5.54
N LYS A 208 -32.91 -3.97 -5.12
CA LYS A 208 -32.68 -4.67 -3.84
C LYS A 208 -31.41 -5.50 -3.80
N ASP A 209 -30.88 -5.91 -4.96
CA ASP A 209 -29.67 -6.74 -5.08
C ASP A 209 -28.38 -5.91 -5.14
N LEU A 210 -28.53 -4.60 -5.35
CA LEU A 210 -27.43 -3.64 -5.35
C LEU A 210 -26.97 -3.34 -3.92
N TRP A 211 -25.69 -3.04 -3.78
CA TRP A 211 -25.12 -2.60 -2.51
C TRP A 211 -25.57 -1.17 -2.18
N SER A 212 -25.71 -0.88 -0.88
CA SER A 212 -25.92 0.49 -0.43
C SER A 212 -24.69 1.36 -0.77
N LEU A 213 -24.95 2.60 -1.17
CA LEU A 213 -23.90 3.53 -1.54
C LEU A 213 -23.04 3.86 -0.30
N ASN A 214 -21.72 3.91 -0.49
CA ASN A 214 -20.79 4.27 0.56
C ASN A 214 -21.13 5.67 1.13
N GLN A 215 -21.06 5.85 2.45
CA GLN A 215 -21.35 7.15 3.08
C GLN A 215 -20.45 8.28 2.57
N ARG A 216 -19.22 7.96 2.14
CA ARG A 216 -18.27 8.92 1.57
C ARG A 216 -18.75 9.50 0.24
N ASP A 217 -19.46 8.70 -0.54
CA ASP A 217 -19.95 9.03 -1.89
C ASP A 217 -21.44 9.41 -1.88
N SER A 218 -22.09 9.28 -0.73
CA SER A 218 -23.46 9.74 -0.53
C SER A 218 -23.59 11.24 -0.68
N SER A 219 -24.65 11.66 -1.36
CA SER A 219 -25.04 13.08 -1.51
C SER A 219 -25.14 13.79 -0.16
N LYS A 220 -25.58 13.08 0.89
CA LYS A 220 -25.65 13.58 2.27
C LYS A 220 -24.31 14.15 2.77
N THR A 221 -23.18 13.59 2.32
CA THR A 221 -21.83 14.00 2.74
C THR A 221 -21.16 14.90 1.70
N MET A 222 -21.38 14.67 0.41
CA MET A 222 -20.74 15.42 -0.68
C MET A 222 -21.32 16.82 -0.85
N VAL A 223 -22.65 16.98 -0.77
CA VAL A 223 -23.35 18.26 -0.93
C VAL A 223 -22.87 19.32 0.08
N PRO A 224 -22.83 19.05 1.41
CA PRO A 224 -22.38 20.09 2.36
C PRO A 224 -20.91 20.46 2.19
N LYS A 225 -20.04 19.52 1.77
CA LYS A 225 -18.64 19.84 1.43
C LYS A 225 -18.56 20.79 0.24
N LEU A 226 -19.33 20.50 -0.82
CA LEU A 226 -19.38 21.34 -2.00
C LEU A 226 -19.90 22.75 -1.68
N LEU A 227 -21.00 22.86 -0.92
CA LEU A 227 -21.57 24.14 -0.51
C LEU A 227 -20.58 24.96 0.33
N LYS A 228 -19.87 24.31 1.26
CA LYS A 228 -18.85 24.96 2.07
C LYS A 228 -17.70 25.54 1.23
N GLU A 229 -17.21 24.81 0.23
CA GLU A 229 -16.16 25.32 -0.66
C GLU A 229 -16.72 26.40 -1.61
N TRP A 230 -17.97 26.26 -2.07
CA TRP A 230 -18.66 27.26 -2.88
C TRP A 230 -18.83 28.60 -2.16
N GLU A 231 -19.25 28.59 -0.89
CA GLU A 231 -19.38 29.79 -0.05
C GLU A 231 -18.03 30.50 0.19
N LYS A 232 -16.95 29.73 0.34
CA LYS A 232 -15.59 30.30 0.46
C LYS A 232 -15.19 31.04 -0.81
N GLU A 233 -15.43 30.45 -1.99
CA GLU A 233 -15.13 31.11 -3.26
C GLU A 233 -15.98 32.35 -3.50
N GLN A 234 -17.29 32.30 -3.18
CA GLN A 234 -18.14 33.49 -3.21
C GLN A 234 -17.61 34.62 -2.33
N THR A 235 -17.12 34.29 -1.12
CA THR A 235 -16.57 35.28 -0.20
C THR A 235 -15.26 35.87 -0.72
N LYS A 236 -14.42 35.07 -1.39
CA LYS A 236 -13.20 35.55 -2.05
C LYS A 236 -13.54 36.51 -3.19
N VAL A 237 -14.49 36.16 -4.06
CA VAL A 237 -14.93 37.03 -5.17
C VAL A 237 -15.45 38.36 -4.64
N LYS A 238 -16.35 38.35 -3.65
CA LYS A 238 -16.85 39.57 -3.01
C LYS A 238 -15.73 40.44 -2.42
N ARG A 239 -14.70 39.83 -1.84
CA ARG A 239 -13.52 40.53 -1.31
C ARG A 239 -12.67 41.14 -2.43
N TYR A 240 -12.53 40.47 -3.57
CA TYR A 240 -11.84 41.02 -4.75
C TYR A 240 -12.61 42.19 -5.37
N GLU A 241 -13.93 42.08 -5.50
CA GLU A 241 -14.77 43.18 -6.00
C GLU A 241 -14.70 44.41 -5.09
N PHE A 242 -14.76 44.21 -3.76
CA PHE A 242 -14.64 45.32 -2.80
C PHE A 242 -13.27 46.01 -2.85
N LYS A 243 -12.18 45.25 -3.04
CA LYS A 243 -10.83 45.81 -3.23
C LYS A 243 -10.70 46.56 -4.56
N SER A 244 -11.31 46.06 -5.64
CA SER A 244 -11.28 46.71 -6.96
C SER A 244 -12.08 48.02 -6.97
N CYS A 245 -13.20 48.07 -6.25
CA CYS A 245 -14.00 49.28 -6.09
C CYS A 245 -13.32 50.31 -5.16
N GLY A 246 -12.65 49.85 -4.10
CA GLY A 246 -11.86 50.70 -3.20
C GLY A 246 -10.58 51.27 -3.81
N ALA A 247 -10.06 50.69 -4.90
CA ALA A 247 -8.91 51.20 -5.64
C ALA A 247 -9.26 52.31 -6.65
N LYS A 248 -10.55 52.60 -6.87
CA LYS A 248 -11.03 53.75 -7.66
C LYS A 248 -11.45 54.90 -6.73
N GLY A 249 -10.50 55.40 -5.94
CA GLY A 249 -10.58 56.74 -5.30
C GLY A 249 -10.01 57.81 -6.25
N PRO A 250 -10.40 59.09 -6.10
CA PRO A 250 -10.63 60.02 -7.22
C PRO A 250 -9.35 60.44 -7.95
N LEU A 251 -9.37 60.35 -9.29
CA LEU A 251 -8.51 61.18 -10.14
C LEU A 251 -8.90 62.64 -9.88
N SER A 252 -8.00 63.36 -9.20
CA SER A 252 -8.00 64.80 -9.02
C SER A 252 -8.24 65.48 -10.38
N GLY A 253 -9.40 66.12 -10.53
CA GLY A 253 -9.63 67.12 -11.56
C GLY A 253 -8.98 68.42 -11.11
N SER A 254 -7.91 68.80 -11.80
CA SER A 254 -7.45 70.19 -11.92
C SER A 254 -8.28 70.92 -12.97
#